data_AF-A0A950AC98-F1
#
_entry.id   AF-A0A950AC98-F1
#
_cell.length_a   1.000
_cell.length_b   1.000
_cell.length_c   1.000
_cell.angle_alpha   90.00
_cell.angle_beta   90.00
_cell.angle_gamma   90.00
#
_symmetry.space_group_name_H-M   'P 1'
#
loop_
_entity.id
_entity.type
_entity.pdbx_description
1 polymer ?
#
loop_
_entity_poly.entity_id
_entity_poly.type
_entity_poly.pdbx_seq_one_letter_code
_entity_poly.pdbx_strand_id
1 'polypeptide(L)'
;GAGRSETVEAIFGLRPRQHGELYVDGKPYAPRQAADAIRAGIGFVAEDRRVQGIVPDFSVRENLLLGHLAASRRFGLGYSQRKQKSDELIEKLGLPAQRLDTNLLNFSGGMQQKIIIARWLLLEPSLLLLDEPTKGVDIGTRTSIYTMLRQVARTGVGVVVISSDFEELLNVCERIVVISDGVSIADVPSEMLNEETLTLFAAPRTSMERNSAFLRDIARDLNGAAFWTLIEQDRLFCLYMAVTNSQADPGFRAADTPIVSDTRIPTALSSKSQEFIAEPGSSLATLLLSVRSSRGHDMGWIGVTVDGRSSLPPARQVLDRIQSFVEQITK
;
A
#
# COMPACT_ATOMS: atom_id res chain seq x y z
N GLY A 1 9.08 -7.87 -10.54
CA GLY A 1 10.30 -7.19 -10.05
C GLY A 1 10.40 -7.26 -8.54
N ALA A 2 9.69 -6.39 -7.83
CA ALA A 2 9.57 -6.45 -6.38
C ALA A 2 8.73 -7.64 -5.86
N GLY A 3 7.99 -8.33 -6.73
CA GLY A 3 7.14 -9.47 -6.36
C GLY A 3 5.65 -9.16 -6.24
N ARG A 4 5.20 -7.94 -6.57
CA ARG A 4 3.81 -7.49 -6.40
C ARG A 4 2.85 -8.28 -7.28
N SER A 5 3.03 -8.22 -8.59
CA SER A 5 2.23 -8.94 -9.59
C SER A 5 2.34 -10.45 -9.38
N GLU A 6 3.55 -10.95 -9.12
CA GLU A 6 3.80 -12.37 -8.87
C GLU A 6 3.04 -12.88 -7.63
N THR A 7 2.85 -12.03 -6.61
CA THR A 7 2.09 -12.35 -5.40
C THR A 7 0.60 -12.48 -5.70
N VAL A 8 -0.02 -11.51 -6.39
CA VAL A 8 -1.45 -11.60 -6.72
C VAL A 8 -1.75 -12.68 -7.75
N GLU A 9 -0.86 -12.94 -8.69
CA GLU A 9 -0.93 -14.07 -9.62
C GLU A 9 -0.95 -15.40 -8.86
N ALA A 10 -0.11 -15.54 -7.82
CA ALA A 10 -0.08 -16.74 -6.99
C ALA A 10 -1.37 -16.90 -6.16
N ILE A 11 -1.92 -15.80 -5.62
CA ILE A 11 -3.22 -15.80 -4.92
C ILE A 11 -4.35 -16.19 -5.87
N PHE A 12 -4.30 -15.75 -7.13
CA PHE A 12 -5.31 -16.06 -8.13
C PHE A 12 -5.12 -17.43 -8.79
N GLY A 13 -4.01 -18.14 -8.53
CA GLY A 13 -3.73 -19.46 -9.11
C GLY A 13 -3.23 -19.41 -10.56
N LEU A 14 -2.64 -18.29 -10.99
CA LEU A 14 -1.93 -18.15 -12.27
C LEU A 14 -0.45 -18.53 -12.16
N ARG A 15 0.09 -18.53 -10.94
CA ARG A 15 1.48 -18.90 -10.64
C ARG A 15 1.52 -19.90 -9.48
N PRO A 16 2.34 -20.96 -9.55
CA PRO A 16 2.48 -21.88 -8.44
C PRO A 16 3.19 -21.22 -7.26
N ARG A 17 2.72 -21.52 -6.04
CA ARG A 17 3.34 -21.09 -4.79
C ARG A 17 4.28 -22.18 -4.27
N GLN A 18 5.48 -21.81 -3.82
CA GLN A 18 6.45 -22.75 -3.25
C GLN A 18 6.14 -23.10 -1.79
N HIS A 19 5.92 -22.10 -0.94
CA HIS A 19 5.72 -22.24 0.52
C HIS A 19 4.71 -21.22 1.05
N GLY A 20 4.31 -21.34 2.32
CA GLY A 20 3.31 -20.47 2.97
C GLY A 20 1.90 -21.06 3.01
N GLU A 21 0.94 -20.27 3.45
CA GLU A 21 -0.46 -20.64 3.59
C GLU A 21 -1.35 -19.50 3.11
N LEU A 22 -2.50 -19.83 2.53
CA LEU A 22 -3.51 -18.85 2.16
C LEU A 22 -4.83 -19.27 2.79
N TYR A 23 -5.59 -18.28 3.24
CA TYR A 23 -6.89 -18.47 3.84
C TYR A 23 -7.89 -17.51 3.21
N VAL A 24 -9.09 -17.99 2.91
CA VAL A 24 -10.23 -17.18 2.46
C VAL A 24 -11.38 -17.46 3.41
N ASP A 25 -11.92 -16.41 4.04
CA ASP A 25 -12.96 -16.52 5.08
C ASP A 25 -12.59 -17.53 6.20
N GLY A 26 -11.31 -17.51 6.61
CA GLY A 26 -10.75 -18.40 7.63
C GLY A 26 -10.55 -19.85 7.19
N LYS A 27 -10.86 -20.21 5.94
CA LYS A 27 -10.70 -21.57 5.41
C LYS A 27 -9.41 -21.71 4.61
N PRO A 28 -8.67 -22.83 4.74
CA PRO A 28 -7.50 -23.10 3.91
C PRO A 28 -7.82 -22.99 2.42
N TYR A 29 -6.98 -22.25 1.70
CA TYR A 29 -7.13 -21.96 0.29
C TYR A 29 -5.83 -22.31 -0.45
N ALA A 30 -5.95 -23.13 -1.50
CA ALA A 30 -4.81 -23.63 -2.28
C ALA A 30 -5.21 -23.75 -3.76
N PRO A 31 -5.32 -22.62 -4.48
CA PRO A 31 -5.74 -22.62 -5.87
C PRO A 31 -4.70 -23.32 -6.74
N ARG A 32 -5.15 -24.12 -7.70
CA ARG A 32 -4.28 -24.75 -8.70
C ARG A 32 -4.41 -24.10 -10.07
N GLN A 33 -5.50 -23.36 -10.27
CA GLN A 33 -5.85 -22.65 -11.50
C GLN A 33 -6.77 -21.47 -11.19
N ALA A 34 -6.85 -20.50 -12.10
CA ALA A 34 -7.72 -19.32 -11.99
C ALA A 34 -9.18 -19.66 -11.62
N ALA A 35 -9.74 -20.74 -12.20
CA ALA A 35 -11.12 -21.13 -11.90
C ALA A 35 -11.36 -21.52 -10.43
N ASP A 36 -10.32 -21.92 -9.68
CA ASP A 36 -10.43 -22.14 -8.23
C ASP A 36 -10.64 -20.83 -7.49
N ALA A 37 -9.86 -19.80 -7.83
CA ALA A 37 -9.96 -18.46 -7.25
C ALA A 37 -11.33 -17.83 -7.54
N ILE A 38 -11.79 -17.92 -8.78
CA ILE A 38 -13.09 -17.40 -9.21
C ILE A 38 -14.23 -18.06 -8.42
N ARG A 39 -14.18 -19.38 -8.23
CA ARG A 39 -15.15 -20.11 -7.41
C ARG A 39 -15.06 -19.79 -5.92
N ALA A 40 -13.91 -19.32 -5.45
CA ALA A 40 -13.73 -18.84 -4.09
C ALA A 40 -14.18 -17.38 -3.91
N GLY A 41 -14.76 -16.74 -4.92
CA GLY A 41 -15.23 -15.35 -4.85
C GLY A 41 -14.13 -14.32 -5.08
N ILE A 42 -13.02 -14.70 -5.70
CA ILE A 42 -11.90 -13.79 -6.00
C ILE A 42 -11.98 -13.36 -7.46
N GLY A 43 -11.91 -12.05 -7.72
CA GLY A 43 -11.74 -11.46 -9.06
C GLY A 43 -10.33 -10.93 -9.28
N PHE A 44 -9.86 -10.89 -10.53
CA PHE A 44 -8.53 -10.40 -10.87
C PHE A 44 -8.49 -9.59 -12.16
N VAL A 45 -8.08 -8.33 -12.04
CA VAL A 45 -7.80 -7.42 -13.16
C VAL A 45 -6.30 -7.36 -13.34
N ALA A 46 -5.80 -7.84 -14.48
CA ALA A 46 -4.37 -7.92 -14.77
C ALA A 46 -3.81 -6.62 -15.37
N GLU A 47 -2.49 -6.44 -15.28
CA GLU A 47 -1.76 -5.25 -15.74
C GLU A 47 -1.93 -5.00 -17.25
N ASP A 48 -1.70 -6.02 -18.09
CA ASP A 48 -1.87 -5.89 -19.53
C ASP A 48 -3.29 -6.28 -19.94
N ARG A 49 -4.19 -5.30 -19.91
CA ARG A 49 -5.58 -5.50 -20.31
C ARG A 49 -5.74 -6.05 -21.74
N ARG A 50 -4.83 -5.72 -22.68
CA ARG A 50 -4.99 -6.13 -24.08
C ARG A 50 -4.65 -7.59 -24.28
N VAL A 51 -3.61 -8.06 -23.59
CA VAL A 51 -3.13 -9.44 -23.69
C VAL A 51 -3.90 -10.37 -22.75
N GLN A 52 -4.25 -9.90 -21.56
CA GLN A 52 -4.75 -10.74 -20.46
C GLN A 52 -6.20 -10.45 -20.07
N GLY A 53 -6.72 -9.27 -20.42
CA GLY A 53 -8.05 -8.80 -19.99
C GLY A 53 -9.13 -8.83 -21.06
N ILE A 54 -8.78 -8.80 -22.35
CA ILE A 54 -9.71 -8.64 -23.47
C ILE A 54 -9.57 -9.81 -24.43
N VAL A 55 -10.71 -10.35 -24.87
CA VAL A 55 -10.76 -11.21 -26.06
C VAL A 55 -11.12 -10.30 -27.26
N PRO A 56 -10.17 -10.04 -28.18
CA PRO A 56 -10.32 -9.03 -29.25
C PRO A 56 -11.54 -9.21 -30.14
N ASP A 57 -11.89 -10.46 -30.46
CA ASP A 57 -12.97 -10.78 -31.39
C ASP A 57 -14.35 -10.76 -30.72
N PHE A 58 -14.40 -10.58 -29.40
CA PHE A 58 -15.64 -10.62 -28.63
C PHE A 58 -16.25 -9.22 -28.52
N SER A 59 -17.58 -9.17 -28.57
CA SER A 59 -18.38 -8.01 -28.22
C SER A 59 -18.14 -7.59 -26.76
N VAL A 60 -18.62 -6.40 -26.38
CA VAL A 60 -18.63 -5.96 -24.98
C VAL A 60 -19.39 -6.97 -24.12
N ARG A 61 -20.56 -7.43 -24.56
CA ARG A 61 -21.38 -8.41 -23.83
C ARG A 61 -20.63 -9.71 -23.59
N GLU A 62 -20.00 -10.25 -24.62
CA GLU A 62 -19.24 -11.49 -24.51
C GLU A 62 -18.04 -11.33 -23.56
N ASN A 63 -17.26 -10.25 -23.74
CA ASN A 63 -16.17 -9.91 -22.83
C ASN A 63 -16.67 -9.77 -21.39
N LEU A 64 -17.81 -9.13 -21.15
CA LEU A 64 -18.36 -8.92 -19.82
C LEU A 64 -18.80 -10.22 -19.14
N LEU A 65 -19.30 -11.18 -19.91
CA LEU A 65 -19.81 -12.45 -19.38
C LEU A 65 -18.75 -13.55 -19.22
N LEU A 66 -17.54 -13.38 -19.76
CA LEU A 66 -16.45 -14.38 -19.72
C LEU A 66 -16.19 -14.98 -18.34
N GLY A 67 -16.13 -14.16 -17.29
CA GLY A 67 -15.85 -14.64 -15.93
C GLY A 67 -16.85 -15.68 -15.41
N HIS A 68 -18.10 -15.64 -15.90
CA HIS A 68 -19.15 -16.56 -15.50
C HIS A 68 -18.91 -17.99 -16.01
N LEU A 69 -18.20 -18.15 -17.13
CA LEU A 69 -17.88 -19.46 -17.68
C LEU A 69 -16.99 -20.25 -16.70
N ALA A 70 -16.09 -19.57 -15.99
CA ALA A 70 -15.22 -20.18 -15.00
C ALA A 70 -15.88 -20.34 -13.61
N ALA A 71 -16.84 -19.48 -13.27
CA ALA A 71 -17.55 -19.51 -12.00
C ALA A 71 -18.54 -20.68 -11.86
N SER A 72 -19.13 -21.16 -12.97
CA SER A 72 -20.11 -22.25 -12.95
C SER A 72 -19.52 -23.60 -13.35
N ARG A 73 -19.78 -24.64 -12.55
CA ARG A 73 -19.55 -26.04 -12.94
C ARG A 73 -20.70 -26.66 -13.75
N ARG A 74 -21.83 -25.95 -13.89
CA ARG A 74 -23.03 -26.44 -14.57
C ARG A 74 -23.29 -25.63 -15.84
N PHE A 75 -23.48 -26.34 -16.96
CA PHE A 75 -23.96 -25.75 -18.22
C PHE A 75 -25.35 -25.10 -18.01
N GLY A 76 -25.52 -23.85 -18.45
CA GLY A 76 -26.84 -23.28 -18.76
C GLY A 76 -27.60 -22.49 -17.69
N LEU A 77 -27.16 -22.36 -16.44
CA LEU A 77 -28.02 -21.76 -15.40
C LEU A 77 -27.88 -20.24 -15.32
N GLY A 78 -28.89 -19.45 -15.73
CA GLY A 78 -29.14 -18.07 -15.22
C GLY A 78 -29.10 -16.88 -16.20
N TYR A 79 -29.22 -17.08 -17.53
CA TYR A 79 -29.00 -15.99 -18.51
C TYR A 79 -29.94 -14.79 -18.32
N SER A 80 -31.18 -15.03 -17.89
CA SER A 80 -32.18 -13.99 -17.64
C SER A 80 -31.89 -13.14 -16.39
N GLN A 81 -31.62 -13.75 -15.23
CA GLN A 81 -31.20 -13.01 -14.01
C GLN A 81 -29.87 -12.27 -14.24
N ARG A 82 -28.96 -12.86 -15.02
CA ARG A 82 -27.70 -12.22 -15.41
C ARG A 82 -27.89 -11.00 -16.29
N LYS A 83 -28.87 -11.03 -17.21
CA LYS A 83 -29.15 -9.92 -18.11
C LYS A 83 -29.54 -8.67 -17.32
N GLN A 84 -30.41 -8.80 -16.32
CA GLN A 84 -30.82 -7.68 -15.49
C GLN A 84 -29.64 -7.06 -14.71
N LYS A 85 -28.83 -7.88 -14.02
CA LYS A 85 -27.62 -7.39 -13.32
C LYS A 85 -26.60 -6.78 -14.27
N SER A 86 -26.44 -7.38 -15.45
CA SER A 86 -25.60 -6.84 -16.52
C SER A 86 -26.09 -5.45 -16.92
N ASP A 87 -27.39 -5.30 -17.21
CA ASP A 87 -27.98 -4.05 -17.66
C ASP A 87 -27.85 -2.94 -16.60
N GLU A 88 -28.11 -3.24 -15.32
CA GLU A 88 -27.90 -2.32 -14.19
C GLU A 88 -26.43 -1.89 -14.04
N LEU A 89 -25.50 -2.84 -14.20
CA LEU A 89 -24.08 -2.55 -14.09
C LEU A 89 -23.60 -1.72 -15.28
N ILE A 90 -24.03 -2.04 -16.50
CA ILE A 90 -23.74 -1.32 -17.74
C ILE A 90 -24.22 0.13 -17.65
N GLU A 91 -25.42 0.35 -17.10
CA GLU A 91 -25.94 1.69 -16.83
C GLU A 91 -25.03 2.46 -15.86
N LYS A 92 -24.58 1.82 -14.77
CA LYS A 92 -23.62 2.43 -13.82
C LYS A 92 -22.25 2.74 -14.45
N LEU A 93 -21.84 2.02 -15.50
CA LEU A 93 -20.61 2.33 -16.24
C LEU A 93 -20.77 3.53 -17.18
N GLY A 94 -22.00 4.00 -17.42
CA GLY A 94 -22.33 5.00 -18.43
C GLY A 94 -22.23 4.46 -19.86
N LEU A 95 -22.36 3.14 -20.04
CA LEU A 95 -22.31 2.50 -21.35
C LEU A 95 -23.74 2.36 -21.91
N PRO A 96 -24.08 2.94 -23.07
CA PRO A 96 -25.40 2.77 -23.67
C PRO A 96 -25.69 1.30 -24.00
N ALA A 97 -26.88 0.80 -23.67
CA ALA A 97 -27.24 -0.61 -23.89
C ALA A 97 -27.12 -1.05 -25.36
N GLN A 98 -27.31 -0.14 -26.32
CA GLN A 98 -27.19 -0.41 -27.76
C GLN A 98 -25.75 -0.71 -28.19
N ARG A 99 -24.77 -0.42 -27.33
CA ARG A 99 -23.34 -0.61 -27.61
C ARG A 99 -22.82 -1.96 -27.12
N LEU A 100 -23.65 -2.79 -26.50
CA LEU A 100 -23.22 -4.07 -25.91
C LEU A 100 -22.77 -5.12 -26.92
N ASP A 101 -23.36 -5.09 -28.12
CA ASP A 101 -23.02 -6.04 -29.18
C ASP A 101 -21.93 -5.48 -30.11
N THR A 102 -21.34 -4.32 -29.76
CA THR A 102 -20.19 -3.75 -30.47
C THR A 102 -18.87 -4.34 -29.97
N ASN A 103 -17.84 -4.34 -30.81
CA ASN A 103 -16.50 -4.80 -30.42
C ASN A 103 -15.91 -3.89 -29.31
N LEU A 104 -15.37 -4.51 -28.26
CA LEU A 104 -14.79 -3.81 -27.10
C LEU A 104 -13.59 -2.91 -27.47
N LEU A 105 -12.87 -3.24 -28.55
CA LEU A 105 -11.73 -2.46 -29.03
C LEU A 105 -12.14 -1.08 -29.59
N ASN A 106 -13.42 -0.88 -29.90
CA ASN A 106 -13.95 0.40 -30.40
C ASN A 106 -14.16 1.45 -29.30
N PHE A 107 -13.83 1.15 -28.05
CA PHE A 107 -13.98 2.05 -26.91
C PHE A 107 -12.63 2.61 -26.45
N SER A 108 -12.66 3.72 -25.71
CA SER A 108 -11.47 4.29 -25.08
C SER A 108 -10.83 3.28 -24.11
N GLY A 109 -9.53 3.40 -23.86
CA GLY A 109 -8.81 2.54 -22.91
C GLY A 109 -9.45 2.54 -21.52
N GLY A 110 -9.93 3.69 -21.05
CA GLY A 110 -10.63 3.82 -19.79
C GLY A 110 -11.99 3.11 -19.75
N MET A 111 -12.77 3.17 -20.84
CA MET A 111 -14.04 2.43 -20.92
C MET A 111 -13.79 0.92 -21.02
N GLN A 112 -12.77 0.49 -21.78
CA GLN A 112 -12.34 -0.90 -21.81
C GLN A 112 -12.02 -1.41 -20.41
N GLN A 113 -11.25 -0.64 -19.63
CA GLN A 113 -10.86 -0.99 -18.27
C GLN A 113 -12.06 -1.08 -17.33
N LYS A 114 -12.99 -0.13 -17.41
CA LYS A 114 -14.26 -0.16 -16.67
C LYS A 114 -15.06 -1.43 -16.96
N ILE A 115 -15.13 -1.85 -18.22
CA ILE A 115 -15.82 -3.08 -18.65
C ILE A 115 -15.12 -4.33 -18.08
N ILE A 116 -13.79 -4.35 -18.00
CA ILE A 116 -13.03 -5.46 -17.41
C ILE A 116 -13.24 -5.54 -15.90
N ILE A 117 -13.24 -4.41 -15.19
CA ILE A 117 -13.57 -4.38 -13.76
C ILE A 117 -15.00 -4.88 -13.56
N ALA A 118 -15.93 -4.37 -14.37
CA ALA A 118 -17.33 -4.76 -14.37
C ALA A 118 -17.58 -6.27 -14.54
N ARG A 119 -16.82 -6.95 -15.41
CA ARG A 119 -16.87 -8.42 -15.56
C ARG A 119 -16.76 -9.12 -14.21
N TRP A 120 -15.83 -8.66 -13.37
CA TRP A 120 -15.61 -9.25 -12.05
C TRP A 120 -16.71 -8.87 -11.08
N LEU A 121 -17.15 -7.61 -11.09
CA LEU A 121 -18.24 -7.16 -10.20
C LEU A 121 -19.55 -7.90 -10.42
N LEU A 122 -19.84 -8.38 -11.64
CA LEU A 122 -21.01 -9.21 -11.91
C LEU A 122 -21.00 -10.56 -11.18
N LEU A 123 -19.82 -11.04 -10.79
CA LEU A 123 -19.66 -12.28 -10.02
C LEU A 123 -19.80 -12.06 -8.52
N GLU A 124 -20.03 -10.81 -8.09
CA GLU A 124 -20.16 -10.42 -6.67
C GLU A 124 -18.99 -10.95 -5.82
N PRO A 125 -17.75 -10.57 -6.15
CA PRO A 125 -16.57 -11.12 -5.50
C PRO A 125 -16.51 -10.64 -4.05
N SER A 126 -15.99 -11.49 -3.16
CA SER A 126 -15.59 -11.08 -1.81
C SER A 126 -14.23 -10.38 -1.80
N LEU A 127 -13.39 -10.65 -2.81
CA LEU A 127 -12.06 -10.05 -2.99
C LEU A 127 -11.81 -9.69 -4.46
N LEU A 128 -11.40 -8.45 -4.73
CA LEU A 128 -11.00 -7.97 -6.04
C LEU A 128 -9.51 -7.60 -6.02
N LEU A 129 -8.71 -8.30 -6.81
CA LEU A 129 -7.29 -8.04 -7.03
C LEU A 129 -7.14 -7.20 -8.31
N LEU A 130 -6.43 -6.08 -8.25
CA LEU A 130 -6.20 -5.21 -9.39
C LEU A 130 -4.72 -4.89 -9.54
N ASP A 131 -4.15 -5.23 -10.69
CA ASP A 131 -2.76 -4.92 -11.03
C ASP A 131 -2.71 -3.77 -12.04
N GLU A 132 -2.14 -2.64 -11.63
CA GLU A 132 -2.00 -1.39 -12.39
C GLU A 132 -3.32 -0.96 -13.08
N PRO A 133 -4.44 -0.84 -12.32
CA PRO A 133 -5.79 -0.75 -12.89
C PRO A 133 -6.05 0.50 -13.73
N THR A 134 -5.23 1.54 -13.64
CA THR A 134 -5.40 2.74 -14.48
C THR A 134 -4.26 2.97 -15.47
N LYS A 135 -3.41 1.96 -15.70
CA LYS A 135 -2.34 2.03 -16.69
C LYS A 135 -2.87 2.25 -18.10
N GLY A 136 -2.39 3.31 -18.76
CA GLY A 136 -2.81 3.68 -20.11
C GLY A 136 -4.29 4.08 -20.21
N VAL A 137 -4.83 4.63 -19.11
CA VAL A 137 -6.14 5.30 -19.03
C VAL A 137 -5.91 6.81 -18.87
N ASP A 138 -6.77 7.64 -19.47
CA ASP A 138 -6.68 9.09 -19.33
C ASP A 138 -7.05 9.57 -17.91
N ILE A 139 -6.57 10.76 -17.54
CA ILE A 139 -6.74 11.34 -16.19
C ILE A 139 -8.24 11.47 -15.81
N GLY A 140 -9.10 11.85 -16.76
CA GLY A 140 -10.53 12.00 -16.49
C GLY A 140 -11.20 10.68 -16.14
N THR A 141 -10.84 9.61 -16.86
CA THR A 141 -11.41 8.28 -16.60
C THR A 141 -10.82 7.62 -15.35
N ARG A 142 -9.56 7.91 -14.99
CA ARG A 142 -8.89 7.43 -13.78
C ARG A 142 -9.70 7.75 -12.52
N THR A 143 -10.12 9.00 -12.33
CA THR A 143 -10.94 9.42 -11.17
C THR A 143 -12.27 8.66 -11.08
N SER A 144 -12.86 8.32 -12.23
CA SER A 144 -14.09 7.52 -12.28
C SER A 144 -13.84 6.07 -11.85
N ILE A 145 -12.70 5.48 -12.22
CA ILE A 145 -12.28 4.15 -11.74
C ILE A 145 -12.04 4.19 -10.22
N TYR A 146 -11.36 5.21 -9.70
CA TYR A 146 -11.15 5.36 -8.24
C TYR A 146 -12.46 5.43 -7.47
N THR A 147 -13.42 6.18 -7.99
CA THR A 147 -14.77 6.28 -7.40
C THR A 147 -15.47 4.93 -7.40
N MET A 148 -15.38 4.17 -8.49
CA MET A 148 -15.93 2.82 -8.58
C MET A 148 -15.28 1.87 -7.57
N LEU A 149 -13.96 1.85 -7.46
CA LEU A 149 -13.23 0.99 -6.51
C LEU A 149 -13.60 1.29 -5.06
N ARG A 150 -13.68 2.58 -4.69
CA ARG A 150 -14.11 2.99 -3.34
C ARG A 150 -15.55 2.61 -3.05
N GLN A 151 -16.45 2.72 -4.03
CA GLN A 151 -17.84 2.27 -3.87
C GLN A 151 -17.92 0.76 -3.65
N VAL A 152 -17.14 -0.03 -4.39
CA VAL A 152 -17.05 -1.48 -4.23
C VAL A 152 -16.49 -1.86 -2.85
N ALA A 153 -15.42 -1.18 -2.40
CA ALA A 153 -14.87 -1.40 -1.07
C ALA A 153 -15.93 -1.13 0.03
N ARG A 154 -16.70 -0.05 -0.11
CA ARG A 154 -17.79 0.31 0.83
C ARG A 154 -18.94 -0.70 0.89
N THR A 155 -19.10 -1.57 -0.10
CA THR A 155 -20.09 -2.67 -0.04
C THR A 155 -19.58 -3.90 0.71
N GLY A 156 -18.37 -3.84 1.29
CA GLY A 156 -17.76 -4.94 2.06
C GLY A 156 -16.88 -5.87 1.24
N VAL A 157 -16.55 -5.50 -0.01
CA VAL A 157 -15.63 -6.26 -0.86
C VAL A 157 -14.21 -5.86 -0.52
N GLY A 158 -13.32 -6.83 -0.29
CA GLY A 158 -11.89 -6.56 -0.17
C GLY A 158 -11.32 -6.10 -1.50
N VAL A 159 -10.61 -4.98 -1.54
CA VAL A 159 -9.99 -4.45 -2.78
C VAL A 159 -8.49 -4.33 -2.57
N VAL A 160 -7.71 -5.05 -3.38
CA VAL A 160 -6.24 -4.97 -3.39
C VAL A 160 -5.79 -4.33 -4.70
N VAL A 161 -5.14 -3.17 -4.59
CA VAL A 161 -4.59 -2.44 -5.74
C VAL A 161 -3.07 -2.51 -5.70
N ILE A 162 -2.48 -2.95 -6.80
CA ILE A 162 -1.06 -2.79 -7.09
C ILE A 162 -0.94 -1.60 -8.04
N SER A 163 -0.07 -0.66 -7.69
CA SER A 163 0.22 0.47 -8.56
C SER A 163 1.67 0.92 -8.43
N SER A 164 2.22 1.43 -9.51
CA SER A 164 3.44 2.22 -9.52
C SER A 164 3.16 3.72 -9.42
N ASP A 165 1.89 4.14 -9.48
CA ASP A 165 1.44 5.51 -9.33
C ASP A 165 1.07 5.77 -7.85
N PHE A 166 1.86 6.58 -7.15
CA PHE A 166 1.60 6.89 -5.73
C PHE A 166 0.30 7.68 -5.54
N GLU A 167 -0.08 8.51 -6.51
CA GLU A 167 -1.34 9.25 -6.46
C GLU A 167 -2.51 8.25 -6.48
N GLU A 168 -2.42 7.17 -7.27
CA GLU A 168 -3.43 6.11 -7.28
C GLU A 168 -3.59 5.44 -5.91
N LEU A 169 -2.47 5.06 -5.30
CA LEU A 169 -2.47 4.38 -4.00
C LEU A 169 -3.09 5.28 -2.92
N LEU A 170 -2.64 6.53 -2.83
CA LEU A 170 -3.10 7.49 -1.82
C LEU A 170 -4.58 7.89 -2.00
N ASN A 171 -5.11 7.84 -3.22
CA ASN A 171 -6.51 8.17 -3.48
C ASN A 171 -7.48 7.01 -3.24
N VAL A 172 -7.02 5.76 -3.37
CA VAL A 172 -7.89 4.57 -3.39
C VAL A 172 -7.76 3.72 -2.13
N CYS A 173 -6.57 3.67 -1.52
CA CYS A 173 -6.27 2.72 -0.46
C CYS A 173 -6.40 3.35 0.94
N GLU A 174 -6.91 2.58 1.90
CA GLU A 174 -6.90 2.95 3.32
C GLU A 174 -5.62 2.49 4.02
N ARG A 175 -4.95 1.48 3.45
CA ARG A 175 -3.72 0.85 3.96
C ARG A 175 -2.82 0.49 2.79
N ILE A 176 -1.52 0.76 2.93
CA ILE A 176 -0.52 0.51 1.91
C ILE A 176 0.53 -0.45 2.46
N VAL A 177 0.78 -1.53 1.72
CA VAL A 177 1.86 -2.47 1.98
C VAL A 177 2.96 -2.25 0.96
N VAL A 178 4.18 -1.95 1.43
CA VAL A 178 5.34 -1.80 0.55
C VAL A 178 6.09 -3.12 0.48
N ILE A 179 6.33 -3.59 -0.74
CA ILE A 179 7.11 -4.79 -1.01
C ILE A 179 8.42 -4.40 -1.69
N SER A 180 9.52 -4.91 -1.15
CA SER A 180 10.86 -4.77 -1.73
C SER A 180 11.54 -6.13 -1.74
N ASP A 181 12.06 -6.53 -2.90
CA ASP A 181 12.75 -7.82 -3.11
C ASP A 181 12.00 -9.05 -2.58
N GLY A 182 10.67 -9.08 -2.80
CA GLY A 182 9.81 -10.18 -2.39
C GLY A 182 9.42 -10.18 -0.91
N VAL A 183 9.80 -9.15 -0.14
CA VAL A 183 9.49 -9.04 1.29
C VAL A 183 8.64 -7.79 1.54
N SER A 184 7.63 -7.91 2.40
CA SER A 184 6.91 -6.75 2.92
C SER A 184 7.81 -6.00 3.90
N ILE A 185 8.12 -4.74 3.58
CA ILE A 185 9.00 -3.89 4.40
C ILE A 185 8.22 -2.84 5.19
N ALA A 186 6.95 -2.60 4.83
CA ALA A 186 6.08 -1.67 5.53
C ALA A 186 4.61 -2.07 5.33
N ASP A 187 3.80 -1.86 6.36
CA ASP A 187 2.35 -1.99 6.37
C ASP A 187 1.78 -0.81 7.16
N VAL A 188 1.25 0.19 6.45
CA VAL A 188 0.98 1.51 7.03
C VAL A 188 -0.40 2.00 6.60
N PRO A 189 -1.18 2.63 7.49
CA PRO A 189 -2.36 3.39 7.09
C PRO A 189 -2.00 4.46 6.07
N SER A 190 -2.79 4.60 5.01
CA SER A 190 -2.50 5.53 3.91
C SER A 190 -2.51 6.99 4.37
N GLU A 191 -3.25 7.33 5.42
CA GLU A 191 -3.31 8.68 5.99
C GLU A 191 -1.99 9.15 6.61
N MET A 192 -1.11 8.21 6.99
CA MET A 192 0.24 8.52 7.49
C MET A 192 1.26 8.70 6.36
N LEU A 193 0.84 8.51 5.11
CA LEU A 193 1.71 8.49 3.95
C LEU A 193 1.41 9.65 3.00
N ASN A 194 2.44 10.05 2.28
CA ASN A 194 2.42 11.01 1.19
C ASN A 194 3.38 10.53 0.10
N GLU A 195 3.46 11.25 -1.03
CA GLU A 195 4.32 10.86 -2.15
C GLU A 195 5.80 10.78 -1.75
N GLU A 196 6.29 11.70 -0.93
CA GLU A 196 7.70 11.74 -0.50
C GLU A 196 8.07 10.58 0.42
N THR A 197 7.20 10.23 1.37
CA THR A 197 7.39 9.10 2.27
C THR A 197 7.28 7.77 1.53
N LEU A 198 6.34 7.63 0.59
CA LEU A 198 6.29 6.49 -0.32
C LEU A 198 7.56 6.39 -1.18
N THR A 199 8.09 7.51 -1.64
CA THR A 199 9.36 7.57 -2.38
C THR A 199 10.53 7.08 -1.50
N LEU A 200 10.55 7.43 -0.22
CA LEU A 200 11.56 6.92 0.72
C LEU A 200 11.50 5.39 0.86
N PHE A 201 10.30 4.80 0.95
CA PHE A 201 10.16 3.35 1.02
C PHE A 201 10.49 2.65 -0.29
N ALA A 202 10.17 3.27 -1.43
CA ALA A 202 10.45 2.76 -2.75
C ALA A 202 11.89 3.03 -3.20
N ALA A 203 12.68 3.74 -2.39
CA ALA A 203 14.03 4.11 -2.74
C ALA A 203 14.94 2.88 -2.97
N PRO A 204 15.95 2.99 -3.84
CA PRO A 204 16.92 1.92 -4.03
C PRO A 204 17.60 1.52 -2.70
N ARG A 205 17.98 0.24 -2.58
CA ARG A 205 18.69 -0.29 -1.40
C ARG A 205 19.87 0.56 -0.94
N THR A 206 20.62 1.15 -1.87
CA THR A 206 21.78 2.01 -1.54
C THR A 206 21.39 3.27 -0.78
N SER A 207 20.21 3.84 -1.05
CA SER A 207 19.65 4.96 -0.29
C SER A 207 19.20 4.51 1.10
N MET A 208 18.53 3.36 1.20
CA MET A 208 18.11 2.80 2.50
C MET A 208 19.30 2.40 3.38
N GLU A 209 20.36 1.84 2.80
CA GLU A 209 21.59 1.50 3.53
C GLU A 209 22.27 2.77 4.08
N ARG A 210 22.33 3.84 3.29
CA ARG A 210 22.85 5.13 3.74
C ARG A 210 22.07 5.68 4.93
N ASN A 211 20.75 5.68 4.86
CA ASN A 211 19.88 6.21 5.91
C ASN A 211 20.00 5.39 7.20
N SER A 212 19.97 4.06 7.08
CA SER A 212 20.13 3.17 8.23
C SER A 212 21.56 3.19 8.81
N ALA A 213 22.59 3.38 7.99
CA ALA A 213 23.96 3.53 8.45
C ALA A 213 24.13 4.81 9.28
N PHE A 214 23.56 5.94 8.85
CA PHE A 214 23.57 7.18 9.61
C PHE A 214 22.92 7.01 11.00
N LEU A 215 21.73 6.40 11.07
CA LEU A 215 21.06 6.16 12.36
C LEU A 215 21.86 5.22 13.27
N ARG A 216 22.51 4.19 12.71
CA ARG A 216 23.40 3.31 13.48
C ARG A 216 24.62 4.05 14.03
N ASP A 217 25.20 4.93 13.24
CA ASP A 217 26.39 5.70 13.61
C ASP A 217 26.08 6.68 14.75
N ILE A 218 25.01 7.46 14.62
CA ILE A 218 24.61 8.41 15.68
C ILE A 218 24.16 7.70 16.96
N ALA A 219 23.43 6.57 16.85
CA ALA A 219 23.04 5.77 18.01
C ALA A 219 24.27 5.19 18.73
N ARG A 220 25.32 4.81 17.99
CA ARG A 220 26.58 4.30 18.57
C ARG A 220 27.34 5.41 19.30
N ASP A 221 27.54 6.55 18.65
CA ASP A 221 28.31 7.65 19.21
C ASP A 221 27.68 8.23 20.48
N LEU A 222 26.35 8.25 20.54
CA LEU A 222 25.61 8.74 21.69
C LEU A 222 25.29 7.65 22.72
N ASN A 223 25.76 6.41 22.51
CA ASN A 223 25.46 5.24 23.34
C ASN A 223 23.96 5.12 23.68
N GLY A 224 23.11 5.27 22.65
CA GLY A 224 21.67 5.43 22.78
C GLY A 224 20.88 4.69 21.70
N ALA A 225 19.76 5.28 21.31
CA ALA A 225 18.93 4.86 20.18
C ALA A 225 18.69 6.02 19.23
N ALA A 226 18.58 5.74 17.94
CA ALA A 226 18.21 6.70 16.92
C ALA A 226 17.15 6.11 16.01
N PHE A 227 16.19 6.92 15.59
CA PHE A 227 15.06 6.47 14.79
C PHE A 227 14.61 7.53 13.81
N TRP A 228 13.92 7.09 12.77
CA TRP A 228 13.17 7.94 11.86
C TRP A 228 11.71 7.48 11.86
N THR A 229 10.79 8.40 12.17
CA THR A 229 9.38 8.10 12.35
C THR A 229 8.48 9.08 11.61
N LEU A 230 7.34 8.61 11.11
CA LEU A 230 6.20 9.44 10.74
C LEU A 230 5.30 9.54 11.98
N ILE A 231 4.76 10.73 12.25
CA ILE A 231 3.88 10.96 13.40
C ILE A 231 2.65 11.69 12.90
N GLU A 232 1.52 11.00 12.90
CA GLU A 232 0.22 11.53 12.47
C GLU A 232 -0.76 11.36 13.64
N GLN A 233 -1.35 12.48 14.08
CA GLN A 233 -2.21 12.52 15.27
C GLN A 233 -1.57 11.87 16.51
N ASP A 234 -2.12 10.77 17.01
CA ASP A 234 -1.66 9.99 18.15
C ASP A 234 -0.93 8.70 17.74
N ARG A 235 -0.66 8.51 16.44
CA ARG A 235 0.03 7.33 15.91
C ARG A 235 1.43 7.66 15.44
N LEU A 236 2.31 6.70 15.65
CA LEU A 236 3.68 6.70 15.15
C LEU A 236 3.83 5.57 14.15
N PHE A 237 4.54 5.80 13.06
CA PHE A 237 5.09 4.76 12.22
C PHE A 237 6.62 4.87 12.21
N CYS A 238 7.32 3.83 12.65
CA CYS A 238 8.78 3.84 12.65
C CYS A 238 9.34 3.33 11.32
N LEU A 239 9.92 4.23 10.52
CA LEU A 239 10.60 3.88 9.27
C LEU A 239 11.84 3.03 9.54
N TYR A 240 12.70 3.51 10.44
CA TYR A 240 13.97 2.88 10.77
C TYR A 240 14.33 3.15 12.22
N MET A 241 15.05 2.21 12.81
CA MET A 241 15.59 2.35 14.16
C MET A 241 16.94 1.64 14.28
N ALA A 242 17.83 2.24 15.06
CA ALA A 242 19.02 1.61 15.59
C ALA A 242 19.06 1.80 17.12
N VAL A 243 19.28 0.72 17.85
CA VAL A 243 19.43 0.73 19.31
C VAL A 243 20.79 0.14 19.66
N THR A 244 21.68 0.96 20.21
CA THR A 244 23.00 0.52 20.70
C THR A 244 22.94 0.21 22.19
N ASN A 245 22.15 0.96 22.95
CA ASN A 245 21.98 0.80 24.38
C ASN A 245 20.53 0.46 24.72
N SER A 246 20.29 -0.71 25.31
CA SER A 246 18.95 -1.16 25.72
C SER A 246 18.29 -0.26 26.77
N GLN A 247 19.08 0.47 27.58
CA GLN A 247 18.55 1.45 28.53
C GLN A 247 17.94 2.67 27.83
N ALA A 248 18.33 2.94 26.58
CA ALA A 248 17.82 4.00 25.73
C ALA A 248 16.72 3.53 24.75
N ASP A 249 16.18 2.31 24.92
CA ASP A 249 15.14 1.77 24.03
C ASP A 249 13.83 2.59 24.16
N PRO A 250 13.34 3.20 23.06
CA PRO A 250 12.15 4.06 23.06
C PRO A 250 10.82 3.29 23.11
N GLY A 251 10.84 1.95 23.09
CA GLY A 251 9.66 1.10 23.25
C GLY A 251 8.90 0.78 21.96
N PHE A 252 9.55 0.89 20.80
CA PHE A 252 9.00 0.48 19.50
C PHE A 252 10.13 0.00 18.58
N ARG A 253 9.79 -0.61 17.44
CA ARG A 253 10.73 -1.15 16.45
C ARG A 253 10.42 -0.61 15.06
N ALA A 254 11.35 -0.81 14.12
CA ALA A 254 11.11 -0.47 12.72
C ALA A 254 9.91 -1.27 12.18
N ALA A 255 9.10 -0.61 11.35
CA ALA A 255 7.81 -1.04 10.83
C ALA A 255 6.65 -1.12 11.86
N ASP A 256 6.87 -0.81 13.14
CA ASP A 256 5.78 -0.73 14.12
C ASP A 256 4.90 0.51 13.91
N THR A 257 3.61 0.37 14.25
CA THR A 257 2.59 1.44 14.23
C THR A 257 1.97 1.74 15.62
N PRO A 258 2.76 1.99 16.69
CA PRO A 258 2.22 2.14 18.04
C PRO A 258 1.42 3.45 18.19
N ILE A 259 0.52 3.46 19.18
CA ILE A 259 -0.05 4.71 19.71
C ILE A 259 1.07 5.40 20.49
N VAL A 260 1.23 6.71 20.31
CA VAL A 260 2.31 7.51 20.93
C VAL A 260 2.33 7.36 22.45
N SER A 261 1.16 7.31 23.09
CA SER A 261 1.01 7.11 24.54
C SER A 261 1.56 5.78 25.06
N ASP A 262 1.63 4.77 24.19
CA ASP A 262 2.03 3.42 24.56
C ASP A 262 3.55 3.21 24.42
N THR A 263 4.25 4.20 23.86
CA THR A 263 5.72 4.20 23.76
C THR A 263 6.38 4.50 25.11
N ARG A 264 7.69 4.33 25.20
CA ARG A 264 8.47 4.76 26.39
C ARG A 264 8.89 6.23 26.32
N ILE A 265 8.57 6.93 25.23
CA ILE A 265 8.93 8.33 24.98
C ILE A 265 7.72 9.23 24.59
N PRO A 266 6.56 9.10 25.27
CA PRO A 266 5.35 9.81 24.84
C PRO A 266 5.47 11.33 24.97
N THR A 267 6.20 11.82 25.98
CA THR A 267 6.36 13.26 26.25
C THR A 267 7.19 13.91 25.14
N ALA A 268 8.31 13.30 24.78
CA ALA A 268 9.18 13.76 23.72
C ALA A 268 8.45 13.77 22.38
N LEU A 269 7.80 12.65 22.01
CA LEU A 269 7.04 12.53 20.75
C LEU A 269 5.89 13.54 20.64
N SER A 270 5.25 13.89 21.76
CA SER A 270 4.20 14.91 21.79
C SER A 270 4.78 16.32 21.71
N SER A 271 5.88 16.59 22.40
CA SER A 271 6.51 17.91 22.45
C SER A 271 7.19 18.30 21.13
N LYS A 272 7.70 17.31 20.38
CA LYS A 272 8.45 17.50 19.12
C LYS A 272 9.61 18.50 19.28
N SER A 273 10.25 18.46 20.44
CA SER A 273 11.29 19.44 20.82
C SER A 273 12.66 19.13 20.19
N GLN A 274 13.35 20.21 19.82
CA GLN A 274 14.77 20.18 19.43
C GLN A 274 15.72 20.19 20.64
N GLU A 275 15.19 20.11 21.86
CA GLU A 275 15.96 19.89 23.08
C GLU A 275 15.72 18.47 23.61
N PHE A 276 16.63 17.96 24.45
CA PHE A 276 16.43 16.68 25.12
C PHE A 276 15.32 16.80 26.17
N ILE A 277 14.19 16.16 25.90
CA ILE A 277 13.05 16.08 26.81
C ILE A 277 13.17 14.81 27.64
N ALA A 278 13.20 14.97 28.97
CA ALA A 278 13.20 13.85 29.90
C ALA A 278 11.81 13.25 30.03
N GLU A 279 11.74 11.92 30.05
CA GLU A 279 10.48 11.20 30.23
C GLU A 279 10.15 11.01 31.72
N PRO A 280 8.95 11.43 32.18
CA PRO A 280 8.54 11.27 33.58
C PRO A 280 8.62 9.82 34.05
N GLY A 281 9.24 9.59 35.21
CA GLY A 281 9.38 8.24 35.80
C GLY A 281 10.35 7.31 35.07
N SER A 282 11.08 7.83 34.09
CA SER A 282 12.05 7.11 33.27
C SER A 282 13.43 7.77 33.35
N SER A 283 14.47 7.07 32.89
CA SER A 283 15.78 7.69 32.67
C SER A 283 15.97 8.18 31.23
N LEU A 284 14.98 8.01 30.36
CA LEU A 284 15.09 8.39 28.95
C LEU A 284 15.06 9.91 28.79
N ALA A 285 15.91 10.40 27.91
CA ALA A 285 15.83 11.75 27.37
C ALA A 285 15.89 11.69 25.84
N THR A 286 14.98 12.38 25.17
CA THR A 286 14.82 12.29 23.72
C THR A 286 14.75 13.67 23.08
N LEU A 287 15.47 13.82 21.98
CA LEU A 287 15.46 15.00 21.12
C LEU A 287 14.90 14.61 19.74
N LEU A 288 14.15 15.50 19.11
CA LEU A 288 13.54 15.30 17.80
C LEU A 288 13.85 16.45 16.85
N LEU A 289 14.11 16.12 15.58
CA LEU A 289 14.23 17.08 14.49
C LEU A 289 13.26 16.72 13.37
N SER A 290 12.44 17.68 12.95
CA SER A 290 11.56 17.54 11.79
C SER A 290 12.39 17.45 10.51
N VAL A 291 12.07 16.50 9.65
CA VAL A 291 12.70 16.31 8.34
C VAL A 291 11.72 16.78 7.27
N ARG A 292 12.16 17.70 6.42
CA ARG A 292 11.40 18.16 5.26
C ARG A 292 12.21 18.00 4.00
N SER A 293 11.54 17.70 2.89
CA SER A 293 12.19 17.64 1.58
C SER A 293 12.63 19.03 1.12
N SER A 294 13.46 19.10 0.07
CA SER A 294 13.82 20.36 -0.60
C SER A 294 12.62 21.10 -1.17
N ARG A 295 11.50 20.39 -1.40
CA ARG A 295 10.21 20.94 -1.83
C ARG A 295 9.28 21.31 -0.66
N GLY A 296 9.72 21.12 0.59
CA GLY A 296 8.99 21.50 1.80
C GLY A 296 8.01 20.45 2.34
N HIS A 297 7.92 19.29 1.70
CA HIS A 297 7.03 18.20 2.11
C HIS A 297 7.52 17.54 3.39
N ASP A 298 6.58 17.09 4.22
CA ASP A 298 6.89 16.40 5.47
C ASP A 298 7.44 14.99 5.19
N MET A 299 8.62 14.71 5.73
CA MET A 299 9.29 13.42 5.67
C MET A 299 9.38 12.77 7.06
N GLY A 300 8.70 13.34 8.06
CA GLY A 300 8.67 12.85 9.43
C GLY A 300 9.73 13.46 10.33
N TRP A 301 10.20 12.66 11.28
CA TRP A 301 11.04 13.10 12.40
C TRP A 301 12.21 12.15 12.57
N ILE A 302 13.41 12.69 12.70
CA ILE A 302 14.56 11.93 13.21
C ILE A 302 14.69 12.24 14.70
N GLY A 303 14.69 11.19 15.51
CA GLY A 303 14.84 11.29 16.95
C GLY A 303 16.06 10.54 17.47
N VAL A 304 16.63 11.04 18.56
CA VAL A 304 17.69 10.36 19.32
C VAL A 304 17.26 10.28 20.76
N THR A 305 17.30 9.07 21.31
CA THR A 305 17.04 8.78 22.72
C THR A 305 18.33 8.35 23.40
N VAL A 306 18.60 8.88 24.59
CA VAL A 306 19.76 8.56 25.42
C VAL A 306 19.33 8.27 26.85
N ASP A 307 20.23 7.67 27.65
CA ASP A 307 20.05 7.58 29.09
C ASP A 307 20.37 8.93 29.75
N GLY A 308 19.36 9.69 30.13
CA GLY A 308 19.44 10.99 30.79
C GLY A 308 20.05 10.97 32.20
N ARG A 309 20.39 9.79 32.76
CA ARG A 309 21.27 9.71 33.94
C ARG A 309 22.73 10.00 33.60
N SER A 310 23.11 9.82 32.33
CA SER A 310 24.44 10.17 31.83
C SER A 310 24.52 11.64 31.44
N SER A 311 25.73 12.18 31.24
CA SER A 311 25.89 13.55 30.76
C SER A 311 25.27 13.69 29.38
N LEU A 312 24.20 14.47 29.27
CA LEU A 312 23.53 14.69 28.00
C LEU A 312 24.50 15.37 27.00
N PRO A 313 24.54 14.91 25.74
CA PRO A 313 25.31 15.58 24.71
C PRO A 313 24.69 16.95 24.41
N PRO A 314 25.48 17.93 23.92
CA PRO A 314 24.93 19.22 23.51
C PRO A 314 23.90 19.03 22.38
N ALA A 315 22.64 19.39 22.63
CA ALA A 315 21.53 19.24 21.67
C ALA A 315 21.89 19.81 20.28
N ARG A 316 22.47 21.01 20.25
CA ARG A 316 22.90 21.68 19.01
C ARG A 316 23.86 20.84 18.17
N GLN A 317 24.82 20.15 18.78
CA GLN A 317 25.77 19.30 18.06
C GLN A 317 25.08 18.11 17.40
N VAL A 318 24.09 17.52 18.08
CA VAL A 318 23.28 16.41 17.56
C VAL A 318 22.41 16.90 16.41
N LEU A 319 21.72 18.03 16.58
CA LEU A 319 20.88 18.65 15.55
C LEU A 319 21.67 19.00 14.29
N ASP A 320 22.82 19.66 14.43
CA ASP A 320 23.67 20.07 13.28
C ASP A 320 24.09 18.84 12.45
N ARG A 321 24.38 17.72 13.12
CA ARG A 321 24.71 16.44 12.45
C ARG A 321 23.52 15.84 11.71
N ILE A 322 22.33 15.82 12.33
CA ILE A 322 21.11 15.33 11.68
C ILE A 322 20.75 16.23 10.49
N GLN A 323 20.82 17.55 10.66
CA GLN A 323 20.51 18.51 9.61
C GLN A 323 21.46 18.39 8.42
N SER A 324 22.77 18.24 8.66
CA SER A 324 23.74 18.00 7.59
C SER A 324 23.44 16.72 6.80
N PHE A 325 23.01 15.65 7.47
CA PHE A 325 22.58 14.42 6.83
C PHE A 325 21.30 14.62 6.01
N VAL A 326 20.29 15.30 6.57
CA VAL A 326 19.02 15.61 5.88
C VAL A 326 19.27 16.42 4.60
N GLU A 327 20.16 17.41 4.65
CA GLU A 327 20.54 18.20 3.47
C GLU A 327 21.21 17.36 2.37
N GLN A 328 21.91 16.27 2.72
CA GLN A 328 22.55 15.39 1.73
C GLN A 328 21.55 14.48 1.03
N ILE A 329 20.47 14.08 1.70
CA ILE A 329 19.47 13.15 1.14
C ILE A 329 18.30 13.87 0.46
N THR A 330 18.14 15.17 0.70
CA THR A 330 17.06 16.00 0.12
C THR A 330 17.52 16.86 -1.06
N LYS A 331 18.82 16.95 -1.32
CA LYS A 331 19.42 17.53 -2.55
C LYS A 331 19.38 16.53 -3.70
#